data_AF-A0A7W0YHR3-F1
#
_entry.id   AF-A0A7W0YHR3-F1
#
_cell.length_a   1.000
_cell.length_b   1.000
_cell.length_c   1.000
_cell.angle_alpha   90.00
_cell.angle_beta   90.00
_cell.angle_gamma   90.00
#
_symmetry.space_group_name_H-M   'P 1'
#
loop_
_entity.id
_entity.type
_entity.pdbx_description
1 polymer ?
#
loop_
_entity_poly.entity_id
_entity_poly.type
_entity_poly.pdbx_seq_one_letter_code
_entity_poly.pdbx_strand_id
1 'polypeptide(L)' 'MSVLAGLSHDLSSTVELVGRSVVAIHARRRIPSSGVVWRPGVVVAASHTIARDEDINVTLASGRT' A
#
# COMPACT_ATOMS: atom_id res chain seq x y z
N MET A 1 14.49 -23.54 -16.87
CA MET A 1 13.34 -22.67 -16.56
C MET A 1 13.28 -21.58 -17.63
N SER A 2 12.12 -21.29 -18.22
CA SER A 2 12.01 -20.28 -19.30
C SER A 2 12.36 -18.88 -18.78
N VAL A 3 12.88 -18.01 -19.64
CA VAL A 3 13.17 -16.59 -19.31
C VAL A 3 11.94 -15.88 -18.74
N LEU A 4 10.76 -16.13 -19.30
CA LEU A 4 9.51 -15.55 -18.81
C LEU A 4 9.12 -16.07 -17.41
N ALA A 5 9.44 -17.33 -17.12
CA ALA A 5 9.19 -17.92 -15.81
C ALA A 5 10.14 -17.32 -14.74
N GLY A 6 11.40 -17.04 -15.11
CA GLY A 6 12.35 -16.31 -14.27
C GLY A 6 11.86 -14.90 -13.95
N LEU A 7 11.52 -14.12 -14.98
CA LEU A 7 10.99 -12.76 -14.81
C LEU A 7 9.73 -12.73 -13.93
N SER A 8 8.80 -13.67 -14.14
CA SER A 8 7.58 -13.74 -13.34
C SER A 8 7.88 -14.00 -11.86
N HIS A 9 8.86 -14.86 -11.58
CA HIS A 9 9.30 -15.14 -10.22
C HIS A 9 9.92 -13.89 -9.57
N ASP A 10 10.83 -13.21 -10.27
CA ASP A 10 11.49 -12.00 -9.76
C ASP A 10 10.49 -10.88 -9.44
N LEU A 11 9.48 -10.70 -10.30
CA LEU A 11 8.38 -9.75 -10.05
C LEU A 11 7.55 -10.16 -8.84
N SER A 12 7.17 -11.43 -8.73
CA SER A 12 6.39 -11.94 -7.60
C SER A 12 7.12 -11.73 -6.27
N SER A 13 8.42 -12.08 -6.20
CA SER A 13 9.23 -11.92 -5.00
C SER A 13 9.41 -10.44 -4.62
N THR A 14 9.56 -9.56 -5.61
CA THR A 14 9.64 -8.12 -5.38
C THR A 14 8.34 -7.58 -4.81
N VAL A 15 7.19 -7.97 -5.38
CA VAL A 15 5.87 -7.55 -4.90
C VAL A 15 5.57 -8.10 -3.50
N GLU A 16 5.96 -9.34 -3.21
CA GLU A 16 5.77 -9.94 -1.87
C GLU A 16 6.55 -9.17 -0.78
N LEU A 17 7.76 -8.70 -1.09
CA LEU A 17 8.57 -7.90 -0.19
C LEU A 17 7.99 -6.49 -0.01
N VAL A 18 7.74 -5.79 -1.11
CA VAL A 18 7.32 -4.38 -1.10
C VAL A 18 5.87 -4.21 -0.65
N GLY A 19 5.00 -5.18 -0.92
CA GLY A 19 3.57 -5.14 -0.59
C GLY A 19 3.31 -4.96 0.91
N ARG A 20 4.26 -5.37 1.77
CA ARG A 20 4.17 -5.16 3.24
C ARG A 20 4.20 -3.70 3.65
N SER A 21 4.74 -2.82 2.81
CA SER A 21 4.80 -1.36 3.05
C SER A 21 3.56 -0.61 2.52
N VAL A 22 2.70 -1.29 1.75
CA VAL A 22 1.49 -0.70 1.17
C VAL A 22 0.35 -0.78 2.17
N VAL A 23 -0.39 0.31 2.32
CA VAL A 23 -1.53 0.43 3.24
C VAL A 23 -2.76 0.94 2.52
N ALA A 24 -3.95 0.62 3.03
CA ALA A 24 -5.19 1.26 2.60
C ALA A 24 -5.49 2.45 3.52
N ILE A 25 -5.82 3.60 2.95
CA ILE A 25 -6.09 4.85 3.65
C ILE A 25 -7.57 5.19 3.49
N HIS A 26 -8.28 5.26 4.60
CA HIS A 26 -9.74 5.34 4.61
C HIS A 26 -10.22 6.80 4.60
N ALA A 27 -9.53 7.71 3.91
CA ALA A 27 -9.82 9.16 3.92
C ALA A 27 -10.97 9.60 2.99
N ARG A 28 -11.72 8.67 2.37
CA ARG A 28 -12.86 8.95 1.46
C ARG A 28 -13.98 7.91 1.55
N ARG A 29 -15.17 8.25 1.03
CA ARG A 29 -16.43 7.51 1.28
C ARG A 29 -16.52 6.09 0.71
N ARG A 30 -15.95 5.79 -0.47
CA ARG A 30 -16.21 4.52 -1.18
C ARG A 30 -15.00 3.61 -1.25
N ILE A 31 -13.98 4.03 -1.98
CA ILE A 31 -12.79 3.22 -2.25
C ILE A 31 -11.64 3.87 -1.48
N PRO A 32 -11.05 3.19 -0.48
CA PRO A 32 -9.84 3.67 0.17
C PRO A 32 -8.75 3.99 -0.85
N SER A 33 -7.96 5.01 -0.58
CA SER A 33 -6.74 5.23 -1.35
C SER A 33 -5.63 4.29 -0.86
N SER A 34 -4.54 4.22 -1.60
CA SER A 34 -3.33 3.55 -1.14
C SER A 34 -2.30 4.57 -0.66
N GLY A 35 -1.40 4.11 0.20
CA GLY A 35 -0.17 4.80 0.52
C GLY A 35 0.95 3.84 0.84
N VAL A 36 2.12 4.39 1.08
CA VAL A 36 3.33 3.63 1.42
C VAL A 36 3.87 4.11 2.76
N VAL A 37 4.23 3.18 3.64
CA VAL A 37 4.97 3.48 4.88
C VAL A 37 6.38 3.95 4.50
N TRP A 38 6.67 5.23 4.74
CA TRP A 38 7.98 5.83 4.44
C TRP A 38 8.98 5.64 5.59
N ARG A 39 8.49 5.78 6.81
CA ARG A 39 9.23 5.58 8.07
C ARG A 39 8.22 5.23 9.19
N PRO A 40 8.68 4.79 10.37
CA PRO A 40 7.76 4.49 11.48
C PRO A 40 6.78 5.64 11.74
N GLY A 41 5.49 5.33 11.73
CA GLY A 41 4.41 6.29 11.95
C GLY A 41 4.13 7.28 10.81
N VAL A 42 4.77 7.16 9.64
CA VAL A 42 4.55 8.07 8.50
C VAL A 42 4.19 7.32 7.23
N VAL A 43 3.02 7.66 6.68
CA VAL A 43 2.51 7.16 5.40
C VAL A 43 2.52 8.29 4.37
N VAL A 44 3.03 8.02 3.18
CA VAL A 44 2.98 8.93 2.03
C VAL A 44 1.88 8.48 1.08
N ALA A 45 1.03 9.41 0.66
CA ALA A 45 -0.07 9.18 -0.25
C ALA A 45 -0.23 10.33 -1.23
N ALA A 46 -0.92 10.08 -2.34
CA ALA A 46 -1.28 11.13 -3.27
C ALA A 46 -2.29 12.09 -2.61
N SER A 47 -1.93 13.37 -2.50
CA SER A 47 -2.72 14.39 -1.79
C SER A 47 -4.18 14.47 -2.28
N HIS A 48 -4.42 14.41 -3.59
CA HIS A 48 -5.77 14.47 -4.18
C HIS A 48 -6.67 13.26 -3.84
N THR A 49 -6.12 12.23 -3.19
CA THR A 49 -6.88 11.05 -2.76
C THR A 49 -7.41 11.15 -1.33
N ILE A 50 -6.94 12.16 -0.58
CA ILE A 50 -7.30 12.44 0.82
C ILE A 50 -8.42 13.49 0.81
N ALA A 51 -9.65 13.05 1.09
CA ALA A 51 -10.82 13.94 1.06
C ALA A 51 -11.16 14.57 2.42
N ARG A 52 -10.51 14.10 3.50
CA ARG A 52 -10.56 14.67 4.85
C ARG A 52 -9.21 14.47 5.53
N ASP A 53 -8.87 15.37 6.43
CA ASP A 53 -7.60 15.43 7.17
C ASP A 53 -7.69 14.91 8.61
N GLU A 54 -8.90 14.70 9.12
CA GLU A 54 -9.17 14.14 10.46
C GLU A 54 -9.81 12.74 10.39
N ASP A 55 -9.71 11.99 11.50
CA ASP A 55 -10.29 10.65 11.67
C ASP A 55 -9.97 9.70 10.51
N ILE A 56 -8.70 9.64 10.13
CA ILE A 56 -8.20 8.80 9.05
C ILE A 56 -7.73 7.46 9.61
N ASN A 57 -8.48 6.41 9.28
CA ASN A 57 -8.08 5.04 9.57
C ASN A 57 -7.16 4.50 8.46
N VAL A 58 -6.19 3.67 8.85
CA VAL A 58 -5.23 3.05 7.93
C VAL A 58 -5.22 1.54 8.14
N THR A 59 -5.58 0.79 7.10
CA THR A 59 -5.44 -0.67 7.14
C THR A 59 -4.04 -1.07 6.68
N LEU A 60 -3.29 -1.72 7.56
CA LEU A 60 -1.97 -2.27 7.29
C LEU A 60 -2.04 -3.51 6.39
N ALA A 61 -0.92 -3.89 5.79
CA ALA A 61 -0.80 -5.13 5.01
C ALA A 61 -1.18 -6.40 5.82
N SER A 62 -1.14 -6.34 7.16
CA SER A 62 -1.60 -7.42 8.05
C SER A 62 -3.13 -7.47 8.21
N GLY A 63 -3.89 -6.58 7.57
CA GLY A 63 -5.34 -6.44 7.75
C GLY A 63 -5.77 -5.72 9.03
N ARG A 64 -4.82 -5.25 9.85
CA ARG A 64 -5.12 -4.48 11.07
C ARG A 64 -5.40 -3.04 10.69
N THR A 65 -6.49 -2.49 11.20
CA THR A 65 -6.88 -1.08 11.06
C THR A 65 -6.56 -0.31 12.33
#